data_AF-A0A7H8J3D9-F1
#
_entry.id   AF-A0A7H8J3D9-F1
#
_cell.length_a   1.000
_cell.length_b   1.000
_cell.length_c   1.000
_cell.angle_alpha   90.00
_cell.angle_beta   90.00
_cell.angle_gamma   90.00
#
_symmetry.space_group_name_H-M   'P 1'
#
loop_
_entity.id
_entity.type
_entity.pdbx_description
1 polymer ?
#
loop_
_entity_poly.entity_id
_entity_poly.type
_entity_poly.pdbx_seq_one_letter_code
_entity_poly.pdbx_strand_id
1 'polypeptide(L)'
;MRSQGYSRPVNGPTRSAAGGSEGGGVAREDGRRAVPPPRPRTLTGVLAQALDPVAGRSGAYFSVGLRDLRSGAVGVYGGGWYDTASIVKVGILAALLLTAQDEGRQLTAQEHAHADAMIRHSDNAAASALWRMIGGADGLDAAHRRLGLTETFGGEAGRWGLTRTTAADQLHLLSSVFEDGSALGEWSRRYIGTLMGRTADDQSWGVSAAADGTGAGFRLKNGWLPRSTTGLWDVNSIGQVTAGGRGYLVVVLSDGSPRMDTGVALVEEAARRAVAATTAALNGDAGW
;
A
#
# COMPACT_ATOMS: atom_id res chain seq x y z
N MET A 1 -58.05 -45.62 -9.45
CA MET A 1 -58.02 -46.80 -10.34
C MET A 1 -56.64 -47.46 -10.21
N ARG A 2 -56.56 -48.79 -9.99
CA ARG A 2 -55.92 -49.78 -10.89
C ARG A 2 -54.49 -49.38 -11.33
N SER A 3 -53.42 -49.91 -10.72
CA SER A 3 -52.77 -51.25 -10.89
C SER A 3 -51.79 -51.29 -12.09
N GLN A 4 -50.61 -51.93 -12.09
CA GLN A 4 -49.95 -52.94 -11.21
C GLN A 4 -48.41 -52.76 -11.31
N GLY A 5 -47.56 -53.23 -10.37
CA GLY A 5 -46.82 -54.51 -10.43
C GLY A 5 -45.46 -54.37 -11.16
N TYR A 6 -44.35 -55.09 -10.88
CA TYR A 6 -43.96 -56.17 -9.94
C TYR A 6 -42.40 -56.26 -10.02
N SER A 7 -41.55 -56.79 -9.11
CA SER A 7 -41.69 -57.48 -7.81
C SER A 7 -40.36 -57.41 -7.00
N ARG A 8 -40.11 -58.37 -6.09
CA ARG A 8 -38.85 -58.69 -5.35
C ARG A 8 -38.62 -60.24 -5.44
N PRO A 9 -37.84 -61.03 -4.64
CA PRO A 9 -37.04 -60.83 -3.39
C PRO A 9 -35.56 -61.31 -3.56
N VAL A 10 -34.73 -61.80 -2.61
CA VAL A 10 -34.81 -62.30 -1.20
C VAL A 10 -33.44 -62.16 -0.48
N ASN A 11 -33.46 -62.05 0.86
CA ASN A 11 -32.49 -62.53 1.90
C ASN A 11 -30.97 -62.23 1.79
N GLY A 12 -30.17 -62.09 2.87
CA GLY A 12 -30.34 -62.27 4.33
C GLY A 12 -29.07 -62.93 4.93
N PRO A 13 -28.82 -62.98 6.27
CA PRO A 13 -29.68 -62.57 7.39
C PRO A 13 -29.03 -61.66 8.48
N THR A 14 -29.84 -61.37 9.49
CA THR A 14 -29.58 -60.74 10.82
C THR A 14 -28.52 -61.48 11.66
N ARG A 15 -27.90 -60.95 12.73
CA ARG A 15 -28.39 -60.31 14.00
C ARG A 15 -27.20 -59.51 14.64
N SER A 16 -27.18 -58.91 15.85
CA SER A 16 -28.07 -58.83 17.04
C SER A 16 -27.82 -57.49 17.81
N ALA A 17 -28.25 -57.33 19.07
CA ALA A 17 -27.96 -56.15 19.91
C ALA A 17 -27.79 -56.45 21.43
N ALA A 18 -26.88 -55.73 22.09
CA ALA A 18 -26.63 -55.47 23.54
C ALA A 18 -25.17 -54.94 23.68
N GLY A 19 -24.74 -54.16 24.68
CA GLY A 19 -25.40 -53.55 25.84
C GLY A 19 -24.52 -53.66 27.10
N GLY A 20 -23.86 -52.58 27.55
CA GLY A 20 -23.00 -52.63 28.75
C GLY A 20 -22.14 -51.38 28.99
N SER A 21 -22.18 -50.90 30.23
CA SER A 21 -21.60 -49.70 30.85
C SER A 21 -20.06 -49.55 30.88
N GLU A 22 -19.64 -48.27 30.88
CA GLU A 22 -18.52 -47.67 31.64
C GLU A 22 -17.04 -47.99 31.34
N GLY A 23 -16.24 -46.91 31.30
CA GLY A 23 -14.79 -46.89 31.16
C GLY A 23 -14.27 -45.45 31.19
N GLY A 24 -14.06 -44.91 32.40
CA GLY A 24 -13.83 -43.47 32.61
C GLY A 24 -12.47 -42.95 32.14
N GLY A 25 -12.39 -42.49 30.89
CA GLY A 25 -11.24 -41.74 30.38
C GLY A 25 -11.35 -40.24 30.69
N VAL A 26 -10.67 -39.77 31.72
CA VAL A 26 -10.63 -38.32 32.05
C VAL A 26 -9.79 -37.59 31.01
N ALA A 27 -10.46 -37.04 29.99
CA ALA A 27 -9.86 -36.10 29.06
C ALA A 27 -9.43 -34.84 29.84
N ARG A 28 -8.13 -34.70 30.07
CA ARG A 28 -7.56 -33.45 30.59
C ARG A 28 -7.61 -32.43 29.46
N GLU A 29 -8.57 -31.51 29.55
CA GLU A 29 -8.48 -30.25 28.81
C GLU A 29 -7.18 -29.56 29.25
N ASP A 30 -6.16 -29.57 28.39
CA ASP A 30 -4.92 -28.82 28.64
C ASP A 30 -5.26 -27.34 28.48
N GLY A 31 -5.66 -26.72 29.59
CA GLY A 31 -6.27 -25.39 29.73
C GLY A 31 -5.37 -24.22 29.36
N ARG A 32 -4.54 -24.37 28.33
CA ARG A 32 -3.79 -23.32 27.65
C ARG A 32 -4.78 -22.38 26.96
N ARG A 33 -5.34 -21.46 27.76
CA ARG A 33 -6.02 -20.26 27.28
C ARG A 33 -5.18 -19.68 26.15
N ALA A 34 -5.67 -19.77 24.92
CA ALA A 34 -4.94 -19.30 23.75
C ALA A 34 -4.55 -17.84 24.00
N VAL A 35 -3.24 -17.55 23.99
CA VAL A 35 -2.75 -16.18 24.10
C VAL A 35 -3.31 -15.45 22.89
N PRO A 36 -4.16 -14.42 23.05
CA PRO A 36 -4.66 -13.68 21.91
C PRO A 36 -3.45 -13.10 21.16
N PRO A 37 -3.48 -13.06 19.81
CA PRO A 37 -2.38 -12.50 19.05
C PRO A 37 -2.09 -11.07 19.57
N PRO A 38 -0.81 -10.67 19.70
CA PRO A 38 -0.47 -9.35 20.20
C PRO A 38 -1.21 -8.29 19.38
N ARG A 39 -1.86 -7.35 20.07
CA ARG A 39 -2.62 -6.29 19.39
C ARG A 39 -1.67 -5.54 18.44
N PRO A 40 -2.09 -5.23 17.20
CA PRO A 40 -1.26 -4.45 16.29
C PRO A 40 -0.84 -3.14 16.96
N ARG A 41 0.48 -2.91 17.08
CA ARG A 41 0.99 -1.64 17.60
C ARG A 41 0.66 -0.54 16.60
N THR A 42 -0.26 0.34 17.00
CA THR A 42 -0.66 1.48 16.18
C THR A 42 0.27 2.66 16.41
N LEU A 43 0.73 3.28 15.32
CA LEU A 43 1.57 4.46 15.37
C LEU A 43 0.75 5.77 15.39
N THR A 44 -0.59 5.70 15.28
CA THR A 44 -1.45 6.88 15.11
C THR A 44 -1.26 7.95 16.20
N GLY A 45 -1.11 7.56 17.47
CA GLY A 45 -0.84 8.51 18.56
C GLY A 45 0.56 9.16 18.48
N VAL A 46 1.57 8.39 18.07
CA VAL A 46 2.95 8.85 17.87
C VAL A 46 3.01 9.84 16.69
N LEU A 47 2.30 9.54 15.60
CA LEU A 47 2.20 10.42 14.43
C LEU A 47 1.46 11.71 14.78
N ALA A 48 0.34 11.65 15.51
CA ALA A 48 -0.39 12.84 15.95
C ALA A 48 0.49 13.79 16.78
N GLN A 49 1.13 13.27 17.84
CA GLN A 49 2.04 14.05 18.68
C GLN A 49 3.20 14.70 17.89
N ALA A 50 3.68 14.04 16.84
CA ALA A 50 4.76 14.54 15.99
C ALA A 50 4.30 15.59 14.95
N LEU A 51 3.05 15.52 14.48
CA LEU A 51 2.54 16.21 13.29
C LEU A 51 1.52 17.33 13.59
N ASP A 52 0.79 17.27 14.70
CA ASP A 52 -0.14 18.34 15.10
C ASP A 52 0.51 19.74 15.15
N PRO A 53 1.76 19.91 15.65
CA PRO A 53 2.46 21.19 15.58
C PRO A 53 2.72 21.69 14.15
N VAL A 54 2.84 20.77 13.18
CA VAL A 54 3.03 21.08 11.75
C VAL A 54 1.71 21.51 11.13
N ALA A 55 0.64 20.75 11.37
CA ALA A 55 -0.71 21.07 10.91
C ALA A 55 -1.12 22.49 11.35
N GLY A 56 -0.94 22.81 12.64
CA GLY A 56 -1.27 24.11 13.24
C GLY A 56 -0.51 25.33 12.69
N ARG A 57 0.49 25.17 11.81
CA ARG A 57 1.22 26.29 11.18
C ARG A 57 1.35 26.21 9.65
N SER A 58 1.01 25.08 9.04
CA SER A 58 1.26 24.79 7.62
C SER A 58 0.45 25.67 6.66
N GLY A 59 -0.78 26.02 7.02
CA GLY A 59 -1.74 26.66 6.13
C GLY A 59 -2.25 25.77 4.97
N ALA A 60 -1.90 24.48 4.98
CA ALA A 60 -2.17 23.51 3.93
C ALA A 60 -2.58 22.17 4.54
N TYR A 61 -3.43 21.40 3.85
CA TYR A 61 -3.88 20.10 4.35
C TYR A 61 -2.84 19.03 3.99
N PHE A 62 -2.52 18.14 4.93
CA PHE A 62 -1.67 16.99 4.64
C PHE A 62 -2.09 15.75 5.45
N SER A 63 -1.73 14.58 4.92
CA SER A 63 -1.90 13.29 5.59
C SER A 63 -0.60 12.49 5.50
N VAL A 64 -0.30 11.72 6.54
CA VAL A 64 0.91 10.88 6.61
C VAL A 64 0.51 9.44 6.90
N GLY A 65 0.95 8.51 6.06
CA GLY A 65 0.92 7.08 6.35
C GLY A 65 2.32 6.59 6.69
N LEU A 66 2.48 5.79 7.75
CA LEU A 66 3.79 5.20 8.10
C LEU A 66 3.65 3.75 8.58
N ARG A 67 4.56 2.87 8.14
CA ARG A 67 4.67 1.48 8.60
C ARG A 67 6.13 1.07 8.85
N ASP A 68 6.44 0.50 10.02
CA ASP A 68 7.75 -0.09 10.35
C ASP A 68 7.83 -1.52 9.82
N LEU A 69 8.78 -1.78 8.91
CA LEU A 69 8.95 -3.07 8.24
C LEU A 69 9.55 -4.16 9.15
N ARG A 70 9.99 -3.83 10.38
CA ARG A 70 10.54 -4.80 11.33
C ARG A 70 9.47 -5.41 12.24
N SER A 71 8.47 -4.63 12.62
CA SER A 71 7.42 -5.00 13.57
C SER A 71 6.02 -5.04 12.98
N GLY A 72 5.83 -4.53 11.76
CA GLY A 72 4.51 -4.37 11.13
C GLY A 72 3.65 -3.25 11.76
N ALA A 73 4.20 -2.49 12.71
CA ALA A 73 3.49 -1.38 13.35
C ALA A 73 3.13 -0.31 12.30
N VAL A 74 1.89 0.15 12.33
CA VAL A 74 1.32 1.02 11.28
C VAL A 74 0.47 2.14 11.89
N GLY A 75 0.49 3.32 11.26
CA GLY A 75 -0.39 4.43 11.62
C GLY A 75 -0.64 5.36 10.45
N VAL A 76 -1.73 6.11 10.56
CA VAL A 76 -2.10 7.18 9.64
C VAL A 76 -2.42 8.43 10.44
N TYR A 77 -1.99 9.59 9.94
CA TYR A 77 -2.32 10.92 10.42
C TYR A 77 -3.02 11.72 9.31
N GLY A 78 -3.93 12.61 9.70
CA GLY A 78 -4.82 13.29 8.77
C GLY A 78 -5.92 12.37 8.22
N GLY A 79 -6.57 12.79 7.15
CA GLY A 79 -7.60 12.04 6.45
C GLY A 79 -8.15 12.80 5.24
N GLY A 80 -9.02 12.15 4.46
CA GLY A 80 -9.57 12.68 3.22
C GLY A 80 -8.78 12.26 1.98
N TRP A 81 -9.23 12.76 0.82
CA TRP A 81 -8.69 12.42 -0.50
C TRP A 81 -7.77 13.52 -1.03
N TYR A 82 -6.66 13.08 -1.64
CA TYR A 82 -5.70 13.94 -2.32
C TYR A 82 -5.62 13.52 -3.79
N ASP A 83 -5.52 14.49 -4.70
CA ASP A 83 -5.21 14.21 -6.10
C ASP A 83 -3.72 13.78 -6.18
N THR A 84 -3.47 12.60 -6.74
CA THR A 84 -2.18 11.89 -6.70
C THR A 84 -1.01 12.59 -7.42
N ALA A 85 -1.30 13.43 -8.41
CA ALA A 85 -0.32 13.95 -9.36
C ALA A 85 0.52 12.81 -9.99
N SER A 86 1.84 12.77 -9.74
CA SER A 86 2.73 11.73 -10.32
C SER A 86 2.99 10.50 -9.44
N ILE A 87 2.39 10.35 -8.25
CA ILE A 87 2.58 9.13 -7.45
C ILE A 87 1.82 7.92 -8.02
N VAL A 88 0.66 8.18 -8.66
CA VAL A 88 -0.17 7.16 -9.35
C VAL A 88 0.60 6.37 -10.41
N LYS A 89 1.72 6.89 -10.91
CA LYS A 89 2.62 6.17 -11.83
C LYS A 89 3.11 4.82 -11.25
N VAL A 90 3.21 4.69 -9.93
CA VAL A 90 3.46 3.40 -9.25
C VAL A 90 2.29 2.44 -9.44
N GLY A 91 1.04 2.92 -9.28
CA GLY A 91 -0.18 2.16 -9.55
C GLY A 91 -0.36 1.77 -11.01
N ILE A 92 -0.02 2.68 -11.96
CA ILE A 92 -0.03 2.39 -13.41
C ILE A 92 0.94 1.25 -13.74
N LEU A 93 2.16 1.28 -13.18
CA LEU A 93 3.13 0.20 -13.38
C LEU A 93 2.68 -1.10 -12.70
N ALA A 94 2.09 -1.03 -11.50
CA ALA A 94 1.55 -2.21 -10.83
C ALA A 94 0.40 -2.85 -11.64
N ALA A 95 -0.50 -2.04 -12.21
CA ALA A 95 -1.58 -2.52 -13.10
C ALA A 95 -1.02 -3.23 -14.33
N LEU A 96 -0.04 -2.64 -15.02
CA LEU A 96 0.63 -3.22 -16.18
C LEU A 96 1.29 -4.57 -15.86
N LEU A 97 1.95 -4.66 -14.69
CA LEU A 97 2.61 -5.88 -14.23
C LEU A 97 1.61 -6.97 -13.81
N LEU A 98 0.47 -6.61 -13.23
CA LEU A 98 -0.63 -7.54 -12.95
C LEU A 98 -1.24 -8.08 -14.25
N THR A 99 -1.44 -7.24 -15.28
CA THR A 99 -1.89 -7.69 -16.60
C THR A 99 -0.90 -8.66 -17.24
N ALA A 100 0.39 -8.31 -17.29
CA ALA A 100 1.42 -9.20 -17.85
C ALA A 100 1.56 -10.53 -17.08
N GLN A 101 1.38 -10.51 -15.76
CA GLN A 101 1.33 -11.71 -14.92
C GLN A 101 0.15 -12.64 -15.28
N ASP A 102 -1.07 -12.09 -15.39
CA ASP A 102 -2.27 -12.86 -15.72
C ASP A 102 -2.21 -13.43 -17.15
N GLU A 103 -1.61 -12.69 -18.07
CA GLU A 103 -1.32 -13.11 -19.46
C GLU A 103 -0.13 -14.09 -19.56
N GLY A 104 0.55 -14.40 -18.44
CA GLY A 104 1.67 -15.33 -18.39
C GLY A 104 2.92 -14.88 -19.13
N ARG A 105 3.08 -13.56 -19.38
CA ARG A 105 4.14 -12.98 -20.22
C ARG A 105 5.08 -12.06 -19.45
N GLN A 106 6.18 -11.69 -20.11
CA GLN A 106 7.05 -10.60 -19.68
C GLN A 106 6.58 -9.26 -20.28
N LEU A 107 7.09 -8.16 -19.72
CA LEU A 107 6.96 -6.85 -20.36
C LEU A 107 7.78 -6.81 -21.65
N THR A 108 7.21 -6.19 -22.68
CA THR A 108 7.90 -5.86 -23.93
C THR A 108 8.99 -4.81 -23.69
N ALA A 109 9.93 -4.70 -24.64
CA ALA A 109 10.94 -3.63 -24.62
C ALA A 109 10.32 -2.22 -24.57
N GLN A 110 9.14 -2.01 -25.18
CA GLN A 110 8.43 -0.73 -25.14
C GLN A 110 7.81 -0.45 -23.76
N GLU A 111 7.13 -1.44 -23.17
CA GLU A 111 6.60 -1.33 -21.80
C GLU A 111 7.72 -1.06 -20.79
N HIS A 112 8.86 -1.75 -20.92
CA HIS A 112 10.05 -1.52 -20.10
C HIS A 112 10.62 -0.09 -20.26
N ALA A 113 10.75 0.40 -21.50
CA ALA A 113 11.26 1.75 -21.76
C ALA A 113 10.31 2.84 -21.21
N HIS A 114 8.99 2.66 -21.37
CA HIS A 114 8.02 3.57 -20.79
C HIS A 114 7.99 3.49 -19.25
N ALA A 115 8.12 2.31 -18.66
CA ALA A 115 8.16 2.16 -17.20
C ALA A 115 9.38 2.85 -16.57
N ASP A 116 10.56 2.69 -17.18
CA ASP A 116 11.80 3.34 -16.73
C ASP A 116 11.67 4.87 -16.75
N ALA A 117 11.27 5.45 -17.88
CA ALA A 117 11.06 6.89 -18.03
C ALA A 117 9.94 7.42 -17.09
N MET A 118 8.82 6.70 -16.99
CA MET A 118 7.68 7.09 -16.16
C MET A 118 8.03 7.13 -14.67
N ILE A 119 8.73 6.12 -14.14
CA ILE A 119 9.04 6.09 -12.70
C ILE A 119 10.23 7.01 -12.39
N ARG A 120 11.34 6.88 -13.12
CA ARG A 120 12.63 7.49 -12.74
C ARG A 120 12.71 8.99 -13.06
N HIS A 121 12.14 9.37 -14.20
CA HIS A 121 12.15 10.75 -14.71
C HIS A 121 10.76 11.40 -14.65
N SER A 122 9.77 10.72 -14.06
CA SER A 122 8.38 11.20 -13.98
C SER A 122 7.75 11.48 -15.36
N ASP A 123 8.17 10.82 -16.44
CA ASP A 123 7.72 11.17 -17.80
C ASP A 123 6.18 11.01 -17.98
N ASN A 124 5.56 12.05 -18.52
CA ASN A 124 4.10 12.14 -18.69
C ASN A 124 3.59 11.50 -19.99
N ALA A 125 4.41 11.42 -21.04
CA ALA A 125 4.05 10.80 -22.31
C ALA A 125 4.09 9.27 -22.18
N ALA A 126 5.14 8.74 -21.55
CA ALA A 126 5.29 7.34 -21.15
C ALA A 126 4.18 6.92 -20.18
N ALA A 127 3.88 7.72 -19.15
CA ALA A 127 2.75 7.46 -18.27
C ALA A 127 1.42 7.40 -19.03
N SER A 128 1.19 8.33 -19.96
CA SER A 128 -0.03 8.34 -20.78
C SER A 128 -0.09 7.19 -21.80
N ALA A 129 1.06 6.63 -22.21
CA ALA A 129 1.12 5.43 -23.04
C ALA A 129 0.75 4.18 -22.22
N LEU A 130 1.37 3.97 -21.06
CA LEU A 130 1.05 2.85 -20.17
C LEU A 130 -0.38 2.94 -19.62
N TRP A 131 -0.88 4.14 -19.32
CA TRP A 131 -2.28 4.40 -18.98
C TRP A 131 -3.25 3.83 -20.02
N ARG A 132 -2.99 4.03 -21.31
CA ARG A 132 -3.82 3.46 -22.39
C ARG A 132 -3.64 1.95 -22.52
N MET A 133 -2.43 1.42 -22.31
CA MET A 133 -2.16 -0.02 -22.36
C MET A 133 -2.91 -0.79 -21.26
N ILE A 134 -3.05 -0.22 -20.05
CA ILE A 134 -3.83 -0.83 -18.96
C ILE A 134 -5.36 -0.63 -19.09
N GLY A 135 -5.85 -0.01 -20.17
CA GLY A 135 -7.29 0.28 -20.34
C GLY A 135 -7.79 1.54 -19.61
N GLY A 136 -6.90 2.41 -19.14
CA GLY A 136 -7.25 3.67 -18.50
C GLY A 136 -7.74 3.51 -17.05
N ALA A 137 -8.76 4.29 -16.68
CA ALA A 137 -9.27 4.34 -15.31
C ALA A 137 -9.84 2.99 -14.84
N ASP A 138 -10.64 2.32 -15.67
CA ASP A 138 -11.28 1.05 -15.32
C ASP A 138 -10.27 -0.06 -14.96
N GLY A 139 -9.13 -0.09 -15.67
CA GLY A 139 -8.04 -1.03 -15.43
C GLY A 139 -7.12 -0.63 -14.29
N LEU A 140 -6.89 0.66 -14.06
CA LEU A 140 -6.25 1.14 -12.83
C LEU A 140 -7.10 0.74 -11.62
N ASP A 141 -8.41 0.99 -11.64
CA ASP A 141 -9.31 0.66 -10.54
C ASP A 141 -9.48 -0.85 -10.37
N ALA A 142 -9.37 -1.65 -11.44
CA ALA A 142 -9.28 -3.11 -11.35
C ALA A 142 -8.00 -3.57 -10.63
N ALA A 143 -6.86 -2.92 -10.90
CA ALA A 143 -5.62 -3.17 -10.17
C ALA A 143 -5.72 -2.71 -8.70
N HIS A 144 -6.28 -1.53 -8.43
CA HIS A 144 -6.52 -1.02 -7.07
C HIS A 144 -7.34 -2.02 -6.24
N ARG A 145 -8.46 -2.52 -6.77
CA ARG A 145 -9.27 -3.56 -6.10
C ARG A 145 -8.49 -4.84 -5.80
N ARG A 146 -7.57 -5.27 -6.68
CA ARG A 146 -6.69 -6.44 -6.45
C ARG A 146 -5.58 -6.19 -5.43
N LEU A 147 -5.20 -4.94 -5.22
CA LEU A 147 -4.13 -4.51 -4.31
C LEU A 147 -4.66 -3.99 -2.96
N GLY A 148 -5.97 -4.06 -2.73
CA GLY A 148 -6.60 -3.60 -1.49
C GLY A 148 -6.71 -2.08 -1.35
N LEU A 149 -6.64 -1.35 -2.47
CA LEU A 149 -6.91 0.08 -2.53
C LEU A 149 -8.42 0.29 -2.77
N THR A 150 -9.14 0.62 -1.70
CA THR A 150 -10.62 0.73 -1.70
C THR A 150 -11.15 2.16 -1.74
N GLU A 151 -10.28 3.15 -1.55
CA GLU A 151 -10.58 4.58 -1.56
C GLU A 151 -9.75 5.37 -2.60
N THR A 152 -9.04 4.66 -3.51
CA THR A 152 -8.32 5.23 -4.64
C THR A 152 -9.07 5.03 -5.96
N PHE A 153 -9.43 6.13 -6.62
CA PHE A 153 -10.30 6.15 -7.80
C PHE A 153 -9.65 6.88 -8.98
N GLY A 154 -9.65 6.24 -10.15
CA GLY A 154 -9.02 6.72 -11.38
C GLY A 154 -9.49 8.10 -11.85
N GLY A 155 -8.55 8.94 -12.27
CA GLY A 155 -8.82 10.33 -12.64
C GLY A 155 -9.70 10.48 -13.89
N GLU A 156 -10.80 11.23 -13.75
CA GLU A 156 -11.80 11.46 -14.79
C GLU A 156 -11.24 12.00 -16.12
N ALA A 157 -11.95 11.70 -17.21
CA ALA A 157 -11.66 12.16 -18.57
C ALA A 157 -10.20 11.90 -19.02
N GLY A 158 -9.64 10.76 -18.58
CA GLY A 158 -8.29 10.32 -18.93
C GLY A 158 -7.15 11.07 -18.20
N ARG A 159 -7.48 11.95 -17.25
CA ARG A 159 -6.49 12.74 -16.48
C ARG A 159 -5.94 11.91 -15.33
N TRP A 160 -5.09 10.93 -15.64
CA TRP A 160 -4.53 9.99 -14.65
C TRP A 160 -3.94 10.67 -13.40
N GLY A 161 -3.35 11.86 -13.53
CA GLY A 161 -2.79 12.61 -12.39
C GLY A 161 -3.82 13.22 -11.43
N LEU A 162 -5.10 13.21 -11.80
CA LEU A 162 -6.23 13.55 -10.94
C LEU A 162 -6.93 12.29 -10.37
N THR A 163 -6.26 11.13 -10.43
CA THR A 163 -6.64 9.97 -9.61
C THR A 163 -6.59 10.38 -8.15
N ARG A 164 -7.64 10.11 -7.39
CA ARG A 164 -7.73 10.44 -5.97
C ARG A 164 -7.29 9.28 -5.11
N THR A 165 -6.69 9.56 -3.96
CA THR A 165 -6.23 8.54 -3.01
C THR A 165 -6.32 9.01 -1.56
N THR A 166 -6.40 8.07 -0.62
CA THR A 166 -6.09 8.32 0.80
C THR A 166 -4.65 7.91 1.12
N ALA A 167 -4.14 8.28 2.30
CA ALA A 167 -2.81 7.88 2.76
C ALA A 167 -2.72 6.39 3.15
N ALA A 168 -3.84 5.78 3.55
CA ALA A 168 -3.93 4.35 3.85
C ALA A 168 -3.78 3.50 2.59
N ASP A 169 -4.47 3.86 1.51
CA ASP A 169 -4.38 3.16 0.23
C ASP A 169 -2.97 3.23 -0.39
N GLN A 170 -2.28 4.37 -0.26
CA GLN A 170 -0.87 4.44 -0.69
C GLN A 170 0.06 3.59 0.19
N LEU A 171 -0.25 3.36 1.48
CA LEU A 171 0.45 2.36 2.28
C LEU A 171 0.18 0.93 1.78
N HIS A 172 -1.06 0.60 1.39
CA HIS A 172 -1.37 -0.70 0.78
C HIS A 172 -0.62 -0.91 -0.55
N LEU A 173 -0.47 0.14 -1.37
CA LEU A 173 0.32 0.11 -2.59
C LEU A 173 1.82 -0.10 -2.30
N LEU A 174 2.40 0.65 -1.35
CA LEU A 174 3.80 0.47 -0.95
C LEU A 174 4.04 -0.92 -0.34
N SER A 175 3.14 -1.42 0.50
CA SER A 175 3.23 -2.77 1.07
C SER A 175 3.18 -3.81 -0.05
N SER A 176 2.28 -3.63 -1.03
CA SER A 176 2.18 -4.50 -2.21
C SER A 176 3.44 -4.52 -3.09
N VAL A 177 4.27 -3.47 -3.04
CA VAL A 177 5.53 -3.34 -3.79
C VAL A 177 6.74 -3.85 -3.00
N PHE A 178 6.76 -3.64 -1.68
CA PHE A 178 7.95 -3.86 -0.85
C PHE A 178 7.86 -5.04 0.12
N GLU A 179 6.72 -5.73 0.21
CA GLU A 179 6.49 -6.88 1.09
C GLU A 179 5.91 -8.09 0.35
N ASP A 180 6.03 -9.26 0.96
CA ASP A 180 5.51 -10.52 0.43
C ASP A 180 3.99 -10.68 0.69
N GLY A 181 3.36 -11.65 0.03
CA GLY A 181 1.90 -11.89 0.12
C GLY A 181 1.04 -10.99 -0.79
N SER A 182 1.64 -10.04 -1.50
CA SER A 182 1.00 -9.21 -2.53
C SER A 182 0.52 -10.02 -3.75
N ALA A 183 -0.48 -9.49 -4.47
CA ALA A 183 -0.88 -9.97 -5.79
C ALA A 183 0.19 -9.68 -6.89
N LEU A 184 1.10 -8.73 -6.66
CA LEU A 184 2.30 -8.55 -7.48
C LEU A 184 3.30 -9.68 -7.17
N GLY A 185 3.75 -10.41 -8.18
CA GLY A 185 4.78 -11.44 -8.04
C GLY A 185 6.15 -10.86 -7.66
N GLU A 186 7.06 -11.71 -7.17
CA GLU A 186 8.39 -11.29 -6.67
C GLU A 186 9.16 -10.43 -7.69
N TRP A 187 9.18 -10.85 -8.97
CA TRP A 187 9.84 -10.10 -10.04
C TRP A 187 9.22 -8.71 -10.24
N SER A 188 7.89 -8.61 -10.21
CA SER A 188 7.15 -7.35 -10.34
C SER A 188 7.43 -6.40 -9.17
N ARG A 189 7.37 -6.92 -7.93
CA ARG A 189 7.78 -6.20 -6.70
C ARG A 189 9.19 -5.65 -6.82
N ARG A 190 10.15 -6.53 -7.18
CA ARG A 190 11.56 -6.18 -7.39
C ARG A 190 11.76 -5.18 -8.51
N TYR A 191 11.01 -5.25 -9.61
CA TYR A 191 11.14 -4.33 -10.74
C TYR A 191 10.67 -2.92 -10.38
N ILE A 192 9.47 -2.77 -9.79
CA ILE A 192 8.97 -1.48 -9.29
C ILE A 192 9.96 -0.88 -8.28
N GLY A 193 10.37 -1.66 -7.27
CA GLY A 193 11.33 -1.22 -6.26
C GLY A 193 12.71 -0.83 -6.83
N THR A 194 13.16 -1.48 -7.91
CA THR A 194 14.41 -1.12 -8.60
C THR A 194 14.30 0.22 -9.32
N LEU A 195 13.15 0.53 -9.94
CA LEU A 195 12.94 1.83 -10.59
C LEU A 195 12.75 2.96 -9.57
N MET A 196 12.01 2.73 -8.49
CA MET A 196 11.85 3.69 -7.38
C MET A 196 13.18 3.97 -6.65
N GLY A 197 14.13 3.04 -6.66
CA GLY A 197 15.50 3.23 -6.17
C GLY A 197 16.49 3.81 -7.19
N ARG A 198 16.00 4.31 -8.34
CA ARG A 198 16.80 4.87 -9.45
C ARG A 198 16.19 6.14 -10.04
N THR A 199 15.42 6.87 -9.25
CA THR A 199 14.91 8.20 -9.59
C THR A 199 16.06 9.15 -9.90
N ALA A 200 15.81 10.13 -10.79
CA ALA A 200 16.80 11.16 -11.10
C ALA A 200 17.10 12.06 -9.88
N ASP A 201 18.24 12.76 -9.91
CA ASP A 201 18.72 13.53 -8.77
C ASP A 201 17.76 14.67 -8.39
N ASP A 202 17.14 15.32 -9.39
CA ASP A 202 16.11 16.36 -9.22
C ASP A 202 14.80 15.82 -8.60
N GLN A 203 14.59 14.51 -8.65
CA GLN A 203 13.44 13.83 -8.05
C GLN A 203 13.71 13.38 -6.61
N SER A 204 14.92 13.52 -6.07
CA SER A 204 15.35 12.86 -4.82
C SER A 204 14.98 13.60 -3.51
N TRP A 205 13.87 14.34 -3.50
CA TRP A 205 13.31 15.07 -2.36
C TRP A 205 12.11 14.34 -1.70
N GLY A 206 11.57 14.89 -0.61
CA GLY A 206 10.35 14.40 0.02
C GLY A 206 10.63 13.34 1.09
N VAL A 207 10.08 12.12 0.97
CA VAL A 207 10.30 11.07 1.99
C VAL A 207 11.78 10.70 2.15
N SER A 208 12.61 10.85 1.11
CA SER A 208 14.08 10.67 1.18
C SER A 208 14.72 11.50 2.29
N ALA A 209 14.18 12.68 2.59
CA ALA A 209 14.70 13.58 3.62
C ALA A 209 14.58 13.04 5.05
N ALA A 210 13.90 11.90 5.24
CA ALA A 210 13.79 11.17 6.50
C ALA A 210 14.72 9.95 6.62
N ALA A 211 15.57 9.66 5.61
CA ALA A 211 16.54 8.56 5.65
C ALA A 211 17.87 8.98 6.30
N ASP A 212 18.61 8.02 6.86
CA ASP A 212 19.92 8.24 7.52
C ASP A 212 21.05 8.71 6.56
N GLY A 213 20.82 8.71 5.24
CA GLY A 213 21.85 9.02 4.24
C GLY A 213 21.36 9.03 2.79
N THR A 214 22.27 9.30 1.86
CA THR A 214 21.98 9.47 0.43
C THR A 214 21.92 8.14 -0.35
N GLY A 215 21.25 8.14 -1.50
CA GLY A 215 21.21 7.02 -2.43
C GLY A 215 20.43 5.82 -1.88
N ALA A 216 21.12 4.71 -1.62
CA ALA A 216 20.51 3.41 -1.32
C ALA A 216 19.66 3.36 -0.03
N GLY A 217 19.66 4.42 0.79
CA GLY A 217 18.79 4.57 1.96
C GLY A 217 17.31 4.76 1.64
N PHE A 218 16.92 5.09 0.40
CA PHE A 218 15.52 5.29 0.03
C PHE A 218 15.16 4.77 -1.38
N ARG A 219 13.85 4.60 -1.61
CA ARG A 219 13.21 4.28 -2.89
C ARG A 219 11.86 4.97 -2.95
N LEU A 220 11.63 5.89 -3.87
CA LEU A 220 10.45 6.77 -3.82
C LEU A 220 9.78 7.04 -5.18
N LYS A 221 8.60 7.65 -5.12
CA LYS A 221 8.01 8.39 -6.22
C LYS A 221 7.36 9.67 -5.68
N ASN A 222 7.73 10.80 -6.29
CA ASN A 222 7.14 12.10 -6.02
C ASN A 222 6.06 12.46 -7.04
N GLY A 223 5.12 13.31 -6.62
CA GLY A 223 4.10 13.88 -7.47
C GLY A 223 3.65 15.26 -7.00
N TRP A 224 3.58 16.21 -7.92
CA TRP A 224 3.18 17.59 -7.64
C TRP A 224 2.44 18.16 -8.86
N LEU A 225 1.45 19.03 -8.63
CA LEU A 225 0.83 19.83 -9.69
C LEU A 225 0.15 21.09 -9.10
N PRO A 226 0.01 22.16 -9.90
CA PRO A 226 -0.82 23.30 -9.52
C PRO A 226 -2.29 23.02 -9.85
N ARG A 227 -3.18 23.20 -8.87
CA ARG A 227 -4.63 23.16 -9.03
C ARG A 227 -5.10 24.29 -9.92
N SER A 228 -5.58 24.00 -11.12
CA SER A 228 -6.24 25.02 -11.97
C SER A 228 -7.50 25.63 -11.34
N THR A 229 -8.10 24.97 -10.36
CA THR A 229 -9.31 25.41 -9.64
C THR A 229 -9.05 26.32 -8.44
N THR A 230 -7.83 26.40 -7.91
CA THR A 230 -7.49 27.20 -6.71
C THR A 230 -6.19 28.00 -6.83
N GLY A 231 -5.31 27.68 -7.78
CA GLY A 231 -3.97 28.24 -7.89
C GLY A 231 -2.95 27.67 -6.89
N LEU A 232 -3.37 26.79 -5.98
CA LEU A 232 -2.54 26.15 -4.95
C LEU A 232 -1.92 24.86 -5.47
N TRP A 233 -0.98 24.29 -4.73
CA TRP A 233 -0.21 23.11 -5.13
C TRP A 233 -0.59 21.86 -4.34
N ASP A 234 -0.84 20.78 -5.09
CA ASP A 234 -0.74 19.41 -4.59
C ASP A 234 0.75 19.05 -4.55
N VAL A 235 1.25 18.52 -3.42
CA VAL A 235 2.63 17.99 -3.32
C VAL A 235 2.64 16.72 -2.47
N ASN A 236 3.07 15.62 -3.09
CA ASN A 236 2.98 14.25 -2.58
C ASN A 236 4.33 13.52 -2.74
N SER A 237 4.64 12.66 -1.78
CA SER A 237 5.83 11.80 -1.82
C SER A 237 5.53 10.45 -1.15
N ILE A 238 5.83 9.35 -1.83
CA ILE A 238 5.64 7.98 -1.30
C ILE A 238 6.90 7.16 -1.49
N GLY A 239 7.23 6.25 -0.56
CA GLY A 239 8.40 5.39 -0.72
C GLY A 239 8.75 4.49 0.46
N GLN A 240 9.82 3.72 0.26
CA GLN A 240 10.55 3.00 1.30
C GLN A 240 11.76 3.85 1.72
N VAL A 241 12.02 3.97 3.02
CA VAL A 241 13.19 4.69 3.57
C VAL A 241 13.85 3.89 4.68
N THR A 242 15.12 4.16 4.95
CA THR A 242 15.90 3.52 6.03
C THR A 242 16.38 4.58 7.01
N ALA A 243 15.95 4.46 8.28
CA ALA A 243 16.29 5.39 9.35
C ALA A 243 16.46 4.68 10.70
N GLY A 244 17.45 5.07 11.50
CA GLY A 244 17.79 4.40 12.76
C GLY A 244 18.05 2.89 12.61
N GLY A 245 18.56 2.45 11.45
CA GLY A 245 18.73 1.03 11.11
C GLY A 245 17.42 0.25 10.93
N ARG A 246 16.29 0.92 10.72
CA ARG A 246 14.97 0.33 10.43
C ARG A 246 14.50 0.73 9.04
N GLY A 247 13.82 -0.18 8.35
CA GLY A 247 13.11 0.13 7.11
C GLY A 247 11.68 0.59 7.42
N TYR A 248 11.24 1.65 6.77
CA TYR A 248 9.88 2.18 6.86
C TYR A 248 9.25 2.29 5.47
N LEU A 249 7.93 2.11 5.39
CA LEU A 249 7.12 2.64 4.30
C LEU A 249 6.55 3.97 4.77
N VAL A 250 6.69 5.01 3.94
CA VAL A 250 6.26 6.38 4.26
C VAL A 250 5.47 6.94 3.09
N VAL A 251 4.32 7.51 3.41
CA VAL A 251 3.42 8.24 2.52
C VAL A 251 3.24 9.63 3.12
N VAL A 252 3.43 10.68 2.32
CA VAL A 252 2.97 12.02 2.66
C VAL A 252 2.21 12.59 1.46
N LEU A 253 0.98 13.04 1.70
CA LEU A 253 0.11 13.66 0.71
C LEU A 253 -0.23 15.07 1.19
N SER A 254 -0.27 16.07 0.29
CA SER A 254 -0.69 17.43 0.66
C SER A 254 -1.41 18.19 -0.46
N ASP A 255 -2.33 19.07 -0.05
CA ASP A 255 -3.14 19.99 -0.87
C ASP A 255 -3.11 21.39 -0.20
N GLY A 256 -3.27 22.44 -1.00
CA GLY A 256 -3.40 23.82 -0.52
C GLY A 256 -2.09 24.58 -0.34
N SER A 257 -0.93 24.02 -0.72
CA SER A 257 0.36 24.71 -0.58
C SER A 257 0.43 25.93 -1.52
N PRO A 258 0.74 27.16 -1.04
CA PRO A 258 0.76 28.34 -1.90
C PRO A 258 1.81 28.30 -3.03
N ARG A 259 2.89 27.55 -2.84
CA ARG A 259 3.99 27.37 -3.81
C ARG A 259 4.53 25.94 -3.74
N MET A 260 5.07 25.43 -4.85
CA MET A 260 5.66 24.08 -4.90
C MET A 260 6.74 23.87 -3.83
N ASP A 261 7.65 24.83 -3.66
CA ASP A 261 8.74 24.74 -2.67
C ASP A 261 8.22 24.70 -1.22
N THR A 262 7.15 25.43 -0.91
CA THR A 262 6.48 25.35 0.41
C THR A 262 5.84 23.98 0.64
N GLY A 263 5.28 23.35 -0.40
CA GLY A 263 4.73 21.99 -0.30
C GLY A 263 5.82 20.93 -0.16
N VAL A 264 6.95 21.06 -0.86
CA VAL A 264 8.12 20.18 -0.67
C VAL A 264 8.64 20.28 0.76
N ALA A 265 8.81 21.50 1.29
CA ALA A 265 9.26 21.72 2.66
C ALA A 265 8.30 21.10 3.71
N LEU A 266 6.98 21.22 3.50
CA LEU A 266 5.95 20.58 4.33
C LEU A 266 6.07 19.06 4.30
N VAL A 267 6.15 18.48 3.09
CA VAL A 267 6.26 17.03 2.87
C VAL A 267 7.49 16.45 3.56
N GLU A 268 8.65 17.10 3.42
CA GLU A 268 9.88 16.65 4.08
C GLU A 268 9.84 16.83 5.60
N GLU A 269 9.29 17.93 6.13
CA GLU A 269 9.17 18.09 7.58
C GLU A 269 8.23 17.05 8.19
N ALA A 270 7.10 16.77 7.54
CA ALA A 270 6.17 15.72 7.96
C ALA A 270 6.84 14.34 7.95
N ALA A 271 7.56 13.98 6.87
CA ALA A 271 8.31 12.73 6.78
C ALA A 271 9.37 12.60 7.89
N ARG A 272 10.22 13.63 8.06
CA ARG A 272 11.27 13.66 9.11
C ARG A 272 10.69 13.46 10.51
N ARG A 273 9.61 14.17 10.85
CA ARG A 273 8.95 14.08 12.17
C ARG A 273 8.31 12.72 12.41
N ALA A 274 7.57 12.21 11.43
CA ALA A 274 6.89 10.91 11.53
C ALA A 274 7.88 9.75 11.73
N VAL A 275 8.96 9.72 10.96
CA VAL A 275 10.01 8.70 11.04
C VAL A 275 10.83 8.84 12.32
N ALA A 276 11.22 10.04 12.73
CA ALA A 276 11.99 10.26 13.95
C ALA A 276 11.19 9.87 15.21
N ALA A 277 9.93 10.31 15.31
CA ALA A 277 9.05 9.97 16.43
C ALA A 277 8.76 8.46 16.49
N THR A 278 8.52 7.82 15.34
CA THR A 278 8.35 6.35 15.27
C THR A 278 9.63 5.61 15.69
N THR A 279 10.80 6.07 15.23
CA THR A 279 12.09 5.46 15.60
C THR A 279 12.35 5.57 17.09
N ALA A 280 12.04 6.72 17.71
CA ALA A 280 12.11 6.88 19.16
C ALA A 280 11.11 5.97 19.88
N ALA A 281 9.84 5.96 19.46
CA ALA A 281 8.79 5.13 20.06
C ALA A 281 9.08 3.62 20.01
N LEU A 282 9.65 3.13 18.91
CA LEU A 282 9.94 1.70 18.70
C LEU A 282 11.30 1.25 19.24
N ASN A 283 12.22 2.17 19.55
CA ASN A 283 13.49 1.87 20.21
C ASN A 283 13.45 2.16 21.73
N GLY A 284 12.55 3.03 22.18
CA GLY A 284 12.49 3.50 23.55
C GLY A 284 11.86 2.52 24.54
N ASP A 285 10.83 1.76 24.14
CA ASP A 285 10.04 1.02 25.12
C ASP A 285 9.47 -0.36 24.72
N ALA A 286 9.37 -1.21 25.75
CA ALA A 286 8.76 -2.52 25.73
C ALA A 286 7.26 -2.45 26.13
N GLY A 287 6.58 -1.35 25.83
CA GLY A 287 5.18 -1.11 26.22
C GLY A 287 4.41 -0.19 25.28
N TRP A 288 3.78 -0.78 24.27
CA TRP A 288 2.66 -0.26 23.48
C TRP A 288 1.68 -1.41 23.28
#